data_AF-A0A0N0A2D8-F1
#
_entry.id   AF-A0A0N0A2D8-F1
#
_cell.length_a   1.000
_cell.length_b   1.000
_cell.length_c   1.000
_cell.angle_alpha   90.00
_cell.angle_beta   90.00
_cell.angle_gamma   90.00
#
_symmetry.space_group_name_H-M   'P 1'
#
loop_
_entity.id
_entity.type
_entity.pdbx_description
1 polymer ?
#
loop_
_entity_poly.entity_id
_entity_poly.type
_entity_poly.pdbx_seq_one_letter_code
_entity_poly.pdbx_strand_id
1 'polypeptide(L)'
;MAYQAGGQRPAPRPVPDTCEIQAYLQDYGALLESQSCPSLVVDHHWNVVMANSAFETLFLGVRPHPTAMPGENFLRFVLFHPDAGEVLGEHESGWCLPMLAQLRTALETHGHDHDLQAVRREIAQDPIMEAAYRQGLPHWIRAVGEAATRLDGAVRLLHHPDPRRGRTECRIVEEIPQPLRELGYRRLTMVLRDPRRPAAPVRRPRRSRDAASHLTVVPSTED
;
A
#
# COMPACT_ATOMS: atom_id res chain seq x y z
N MET A 1 -6.86 -62.67 2.44
CA MET A 1 -6.43 -62.69 1.02
C MET A 1 -6.97 -61.44 0.33
N ALA A 2 -6.06 -60.61 -0.19
CA ALA A 2 -6.20 -59.57 -1.22
C ALA A 2 -7.29 -58.47 -1.08
N TYR A 3 -6.85 -57.24 -0.80
CA TYR A 3 -7.42 -56.03 -1.42
C TYR A 3 -6.27 -55.18 -1.95
N GLN A 4 -6.18 -55.07 -3.28
CA GLN A 4 -5.45 -54.02 -3.98
C GLN A 4 -6.26 -52.73 -3.86
N ALA A 5 -5.60 -51.62 -3.51
CA ALA A 5 -6.08 -50.28 -3.82
C ALA A 5 -4.85 -49.42 -4.11
N GLY A 6 -4.53 -49.31 -5.40
CA GLY A 6 -3.56 -48.35 -5.89
C GLY A 6 -4.12 -46.94 -5.74
N GLY A 7 -3.50 -46.15 -4.87
CA GLY A 7 -3.62 -44.71 -4.87
C GLY A 7 -2.28 -44.14 -5.29
N GLN A 8 -2.09 -43.89 -6.59
CA GLN A 8 -0.97 -43.07 -7.05
C GLN A 8 -1.10 -41.70 -6.38
N ARG A 9 -0.13 -41.35 -5.53
CA ARG A 9 0.03 -39.97 -5.05
C ARG A 9 0.22 -39.08 -6.28
N PRO A 10 -0.46 -37.91 -6.36
CA PRO A 10 -0.13 -36.94 -7.39
C PRO A 10 1.35 -36.59 -7.26
N ALA A 11 2.07 -36.67 -8.37
CA ALA A 11 3.47 -36.25 -8.43
C ALA A 11 3.57 -34.78 -7.94
N PRO A 12 4.63 -34.42 -7.20
CA PRO A 12 4.91 -33.03 -6.90
C PRO A 12 4.92 -32.25 -8.23
N ARG A 13 4.20 -31.13 -8.29
CA ARG A 13 4.35 -30.22 -9.43
C ARG A 13 5.84 -29.91 -9.58
N PRO A 14 6.42 -29.98 -10.78
CA PRO A 14 7.78 -29.51 -11.00
C PRO A 14 7.81 -28.05 -10.57
N VAL A 15 8.59 -27.75 -9.54
CA VAL A 15 8.94 -26.38 -9.16
C VAL A 15 9.71 -25.84 -10.36
N PRO A 16 9.19 -24.86 -11.11
CA PRO A 16 9.96 -24.28 -12.22
C PRO A 16 11.29 -23.79 -11.65
N ASP A 17 12.36 -24.21 -12.30
CA ASP A 17 13.73 -24.13 -11.82
C ASP A 17 14.06 -22.73 -11.32
N THR A 18 14.70 -22.64 -10.14
CA THR A 18 15.16 -21.39 -9.52
C THR A 18 15.89 -20.47 -10.52
N CYS A 19 16.54 -21.03 -11.54
CA CYS A 19 17.19 -20.30 -12.63
C CYS A 19 16.22 -19.48 -13.49
N GLU A 20 15.05 -20.01 -13.87
CA GLU A 20 14.07 -19.27 -14.68
C GLU A 20 13.46 -18.10 -13.90
N ILE A 21 13.15 -18.35 -12.62
CA ILE A 21 12.66 -17.32 -11.69
C ILE A 21 13.73 -16.23 -11.52
N GLN A 22 14.99 -16.61 -11.34
CA GLN A 22 16.10 -15.67 -11.22
C GLN A 22 16.29 -14.83 -12.48
N ALA A 23 16.25 -15.44 -13.67
CA ALA A 23 16.34 -14.72 -14.94
C ALA A 23 15.18 -13.73 -15.10
N TYR A 24 13.95 -14.14 -14.79
CA TYR A 24 12.80 -13.25 -14.80
C TYR A 24 12.97 -12.08 -13.82
N LEU A 25 13.43 -12.33 -12.59
CA LEU A 25 13.65 -11.28 -11.60
C LEU A 25 14.78 -10.31 -12.02
N GLN A 26 15.82 -10.79 -12.72
CA GLN A 26 16.84 -9.93 -13.30
C GLN A 26 16.27 -9.00 -14.38
N ASP A 27 15.50 -9.55 -15.32
CA ASP A 27 14.83 -8.76 -16.36
C ASP A 27 13.82 -7.77 -15.76
N TYR A 28 13.08 -8.22 -14.74
CA TYR A 28 12.15 -7.37 -14.01
C TYR A 28 12.86 -6.25 -13.25
N GLY A 29 14.04 -6.52 -12.69
CA GLY A 29 14.91 -5.52 -12.08
C GLY A 29 15.34 -4.45 -13.08
N ALA A 30 15.73 -4.85 -14.30
CA ALA A 30 16.06 -3.91 -15.37
C ALA A 30 14.85 -3.04 -15.78
N LEU A 31 13.66 -3.63 -15.86
CA LEU A 31 12.41 -2.90 -16.08
C LEU A 31 12.11 -1.92 -14.95
N LEU A 32 12.27 -2.34 -13.69
CA LEU A 32 12.06 -1.50 -12.51
C LEU A 32 13.01 -0.29 -12.52
N GLU A 33 14.28 -0.53 -12.85
CA GLU A 33 15.32 0.51 -12.91
C GLU A 33 15.05 1.55 -14.02
N SER A 34 14.42 1.14 -15.13
CA SER A 34 14.02 2.08 -16.20
C SER A 34 12.93 3.09 -15.77
N GLN A 35 12.24 2.87 -14.66
CA GLN A 35 11.18 3.76 -14.18
C GLN A 35 11.76 5.02 -13.55
N SER A 36 11.29 6.19 -14.00
CA SER A 36 11.69 7.49 -13.42
C SER A 36 11.08 7.78 -12.04
N CYS A 37 10.01 7.06 -11.67
CA CYS A 37 9.35 7.21 -10.38
C CYS A 37 9.95 6.24 -9.35
N PRO A 38 10.08 6.66 -8.08
CA PRO A 38 10.46 5.77 -6.97
C PRO A 38 9.60 4.50 -6.97
N SER A 39 10.23 3.35 -7.12
CA SER A 39 9.55 2.07 -7.24
C SER A 39 10.26 1.00 -6.43
N LEU A 40 9.47 0.14 -5.80
CA LEU A 40 9.94 -0.99 -5.00
C LEU A 40 9.06 -2.22 -5.23
N VAL A 41 9.64 -3.39 -5.04
CA VAL A 41 8.95 -4.68 -4.99
C VAL A 41 9.07 -5.22 -3.58
N VAL A 42 7.94 -5.62 -3.00
CA VAL A 42 7.88 -6.15 -1.64
C VAL A 42 7.19 -7.51 -1.60
N ASP A 43 7.57 -8.33 -0.63
CA ASP A 43 6.84 -9.55 -0.27
C ASP A 43 5.63 -9.27 0.63
N HIS A 44 4.97 -10.32 1.11
CA HIS A 44 3.80 -10.20 2.00
C HIS A 44 4.16 -9.71 3.41
N HIS A 45 5.43 -9.80 3.81
CA HIS A 45 5.99 -9.24 5.04
C HIS A 45 6.43 -7.78 4.90
N TRP A 46 6.31 -7.21 3.70
CA TRP A 46 6.83 -5.90 3.33
C TRP A 46 8.36 -5.79 3.28
N ASN A 47 9.08 -6.91 3.24
CA ASN A 47 10.50 -6.87 2.95
C ASN A 47 10.70 -6.38 1.52
N VAL A 48 11.65 -5.48 1.31
CA VAL A 48 11.98 -4.97 -0.01
C VAL A 48 12.88 -5.97 -0.73
N VAL A 49 12.36 -6.54 -1.81
CA VAL A 49 13.06 -7.52 -2.64
C VAL A 49 13.87 -6.82 -3.74
N MET A 50 13.34 -5.73 -4.29
CA MET A 50 13.99 -4.88 -5.28
C MET A 50 13.54 -3.43 -5.10
N ALA A 51 14.42 -2.48 -5.37
CA ALA A 51 14.09 -1.06 -5.49
C ALA A 51 14.92 -0.46 -6.63
N ASN A 52 14.41 0.61 -7.24
CA ASN A 52 15.18 1.34 -8.26
C ASN A 52 15.98 2.50 -7.66
N SER A 53 16.93 3.04 -8.44
CA SER A 53 17.74 4.20 -8.04
C SER A 53 16.91 5.44 -7.68
N ALA A 54 15.73 5.62 -8.28
CA ALA A 54 14.82 6.71 -7.93
C ALA A 54 14.27 6.57 -6.50
N PHE A 55 14.00 5.33 -6.05
CA PHE A 55 13.63 5.04 -4.66
C PHE A 55 14.82 5.27 -3.73
N GLU A 56 16.01 4.76 -4.06
CA GLU A 56 17.21 4.98 -3.26
C GLU A 56 17.51 6.48 -3.09
N THR A 57 17.37 7.25 -4.18
CA THR A 57 17.53 8.71 -4.16
C THR A 57 16.52 9.38 -3.23
N LEU A 58 15.25 8.97 -3.27
CA LEU A 58 14.20 9.53 -2.41
C LEU A 58 14.52 9.35 -0.92
N PHE A 59 15.16 8.23 -0.55
CA PHE A 59 15.48 7.87 0.83
C PHE A 59 16.95 8.07 1.21
N LEU A 60 17.76 8.71 0.35
CA LEU A 60 19.21 8.85 0.55
C LEU A 60 19.59 9.57 1.86
N GLY A 61 18.73 10.47 2.34
CA GLY A 61 18.96 11.23 3.58
C GLY A 61 18.59 10.49 4.87
N VAL A 62 18.02 9.29 4.78
CA VAL A 62 17.59 8.50 5.94
C VAL A 62 18.82 7.95 6.68
N ARG A 63 18.89 8.21 7.99
CA ARG A 63 19.99 7.72 8.82
C ARG A 63 19.91 6.19 8.98
N PRO A 64 21.04 5.48 9.13
CA PRO A 64 21.02 4.04 9.38
C PRO A 64 20.22 3.69 10.63
N HIS A 65 19.40 2.64 10.53
CA HIS A 65 18.60 2.09 11.62
C HIS A 65 18.66 0.56 11.56
N PRO A 66 18.79 -0.15 12.71
CA PRO A 66 19.09 -1.59 12.71
C PRO A 66 18.02 -2.49 12.10
N THR A 67 16.76 -2.05 12.05
CA THR A 67 15.63 -2.90 11.62
C THR A 67 14.57 -2.20 10.79
N ALA A 68 14.74 -0.91 10.46
CA ALA A 68 13.68 -0.10 9.87
C ALA A 68 14.17 0.68 8.65
N MET A 69 15.16 0.15 7.94
CA MET A 69 15.63 0.78 6.72
C MET A 69 14.57 0.67 5.61
N PRO A 70 14.35 1.74 4.83
CA PRO A 70 13.33 1.75 3.77
C PRO A 70 13.61 0.75 2.66
N GLY A 71 14.88 0.41 2.42
CA GLY A 71 15.30 -0.62 1.47
C GLY A 71 15.37 -2.05 2.04
N GLU A 72 15.04 -2.25 3.32
CA GLU A 72 14.99 -3.58 3.94
C GLU A 72 13.55 -4.02 4.20
N ASN A 73 12.77 -3.19 4.90
CA ASN A 73 11.35 -3.45 5.12
C ASN A 73 10.58 -2.13 5.17
N PHE A 74 9.76 -1.88 4.15
CA PHE A 74 9.10 -0.58 3.97
C PHE A 74 8.02 -0.35 5.04
N LEU A 75 7.33 -1.40 5.48
CA LEU A 75 6.35 -1.29 6.59
C LEU A 75 7.04 -0.85 7.87
N ARG A 76 8.15 -1.50 8.23
CA ARG A 76 8.92 -1.15 9.43
C ARG A 76 9.49 0.26 9.33
N PHE A 77 9.96 0.67 8.15
CA PHE A 77 10.37 2.06 7.94
C PHE A 77 9.26 3.04 8.27
N VAL A 78 8.06 2.85 7.71
CA VAL A 78 6.93 3.75 7.99
C VAL A 78 6.57 3.77 9.46
N LEU A 79 6.56 2.61 10.14
CA LEU A 79 6.03 2.51 11.51
C LEU A 79 7.04 2.87 12.60
N PHE A 80 8.34 2.62 12.39
CA PHE A 80 9.33 2.64 13.46
C PHE A 80 10.55 3.52 13.19
N HIS A 81 10.80 3.94 11.94
CA HIS A 81 11.99 4.73 11.65
C HIS A 81 11.81 6.19 12.12
N PRO A 82 12.73 6.76 12.91
CA PRO A 82 12.59 8.14 13.41
C PRO A 82 12.57 9.19 12.29
N ASP A 83 13.29 8.94 11.19
CA ASP A 83 13.32 9.83 10.02
C ASP A 83 12.16 9.60 9.03
N ALA A 84 11.20 8.72 9.34
CA ALA A 84 10.11 8.44 8.40
C ALA A 84 9.33 9.73 8.05
N GLY A 85 9.09 10.60 9.04
CA GLY A 85 8.42 11.89 8.83
C GLY A 85 9.22 12.92 8.01
N GLU A 86 10.54 12.74 7.88
CA GLU A 86 11.39 13.62 7.04
C GLU A 86 11.21 13.35 5.54
N VAL A 87 10.71 12.16 5.17
CA VAL A 87 10.45 11.78 3.77
C VAL A 87 8.96 11.62 3.49
N LEU A 88 8.20 11.07 4.44
CA LEU A 88 6.78 10.75 4.31
C LEU A 88 5.94 11.86 4.96
N GLY A 89 5.53 12.85 4.16
CA GLY A 89 4.77 13.99 4.66
C GLY A 89 3.39 13.59 5.20
N GLU A 90 2.90 14.37 6.17
CA GLU A 90 1.69 14.02 6.94
C GLU A 90 1.78 12.59 7.50
N HIS A 91 2.95 12.24 8.05
CA HIS A 91 3.33 10.86 8.38
C HIS A 91 2.24 10.07 9.10
N GLU A 92 1.65 10.59 10.16
CA GLU A 92 0.66 9.87 10.96
C GLU A 92 -0.59 9.48 10.14
N SER A 93 -1.29 10.47 9.57
CA SER A 93 -2.58 10.28 8.88
C SER A 93 -2.42 9.81 7.43
N GLY A 94 -1.34 10.22 6.78
CA GLY A 94 -1.02 9.91 5.40
C GLY A 94 -0.36 8.55 5.24
N TRP A 95 0.47 8.11 6.18
CA TRP A 95 1.29 6.91 5.99
C TRP A 95 1.14 5.88 7.11
N CYS A 96 1.31 6.27 8.36
CA CYS A 96 1.29 5.36 9.50
C CYS A 96 -0.05 4.62 9.61
N LEU A 97 -1.18 5.33 9.67
CA LEU A 97 -2.51 4.70 9.77
C LEU A 97 -2.84 3.79 8.58
N PRO A 98 -2.62 4.18 7.31
CA PRO A 98 -2.74 3.25 6.19
C PRO A 98 -1.86 2.00 6.31
N MET A 99 -0.61 2.15 6.77
CA MET A 99 0.30 1.01 6.93
C MET A 99 -0.12 0.09 8.08
N LEU A 100 -0.67 0.62 9.17
CA LEU A 100 -1.31 -0.18 10.22
C LEU A 100 -2.54 -0.94 9.68
N ALA A 101 -3.32 -0.35 8.77
CA ALA A 101 -4.43 -1.04 8.10
C ALA A 101 -3.93 -2.24 7.26
N GLN A 102 -2.82 -2.06 6.55
CA GLN A 102 -2.18 -3.11 5.76
C GLN A 102 -1.66 -4.24 6.65
N LEU A 103 -1.00 -3.91 7.76
CA LEU A 103 -0.57 -4.90 8.76
C LEU A 103 -1.76 -5.69 9.33
N ARG A 104 -2.85 -5.00 9.71
CA ARG A 104 -4.05 -5.66 10.24
C ARG A 104 -4.62 -6.66 9.24
N THR A 105 -4.74 -6.25 7.98
CA THR A 105 -5.22 -7.12 6.88
C THR A 105 -4.30 -8.33 6.67
N ALA A 106 -2.98 -8.11 6.73
CA ALA A 106 -2.00 -9.19 6.60
C ALA A 106 -2.10 -10.18 7.78
N LEU A 107 -2.28 -9.70 9.01
CA LEU A 107 -2.47 -10.54 10.20
C LEU A 107 -3.80 -11.31 10.18
N GLU A 108 -4.86 -10.75 9.61
CA GLU A 108 -6.13 -11.46 9.41
C GLU A 108 -5.97 -12.64 8.43
N THR A 109 -5.13 -12.46 7.40
CA THR A 109 -4.88 -13.49 6.37
C THR A 109 -3.83 -14.51 6.81
N HIS A 110 -2.79 -14.06 7.51
CA HIS A 110 -1.60 -14.82 7.88
C HIS A 110 -1.35 -14.80 9.40
N GLY A 111 -2.38 -15.12 10.20
CA GLY A 111 -2.35 -14.92 11.65
C GLY A 111 -1.26 -15.69 12.42
N HIS A 112 -0.70 -16.75 11.85
CA HIS A 112 0.39 -17.54 12.47
C HIS A 112 1.79 -17.13 11.97
N ASP A 113 1.88 -16.12 11.10
CA ASP A 113 3.14 -15.67 10.55
C ASP A 113 3.98 -14.97 11.64
N HIS A 114 5.14 -15.56 11.95
CA HIS A 114 5.96 -15.12 13.07
C HIS A 114 6.55 -13.71 12.89
N ASP A 115 6.81 -13.30 11.65
CA ASP A 115 7.42 -12.02 11.33
C ASP A 115 6.38 -10.89 11.39
N LEU A 116 5.18 -11.11 10.85
CA LEU A 116 4.06 -10.17 11.05
C LEU A 116 3.68 -10.04 12.53
N GLN A 117 3.71 -11.16 13.27
CA GLN A 117 3.47 -11.15 14.71
C GLN A 117 4.59 -10.45 15.49
N ALA A 118 5.83 -10.44 14.98
CA ALA A 118 6.92 -9.67 15.59
C ALA A 118 6.66 -8.16 15.49
N VAL A 119 6.27 -7.68 14.31
CA VAL A 119 5.86 -6.28 14.11
C VAL A 119 4.69 -5.93 15.04
N ARG A 120 3.68 -6.80 15.17
CA ARG A 120 2.56 -6.59 16.09
C ARG A 120 2.99 -6.50 17.56
N ARG A 121 3.96 -7.33 17.99
CA ARG A 121 4.53 -7.28 19.36
C ARG A 121 5.30 -5.99 19.60
N GLU A 122 6.07 -5.51 18.64
CA GLU A 122 6.77 -4.22 18.75
C GLU A 122 5.78 -3.06 18.87
N ILE A 123 4.69 -3.06 18.08
CA ILE A 123 3.58 -2.10 18.25
C ILE A 123 3.01 -2.15 19.66
N ALA A 124 2.84 -3.34 20.24
CA ALA A 124 2.29 -3.50 21.59
C ALA A 124 3.19 -2.95 22.70
N GLN A 125 4.50 -2.83 22.44
CA GLN A 125 5.48 -2.34 23.41
C GLN A 125 5.51 -0.81 23.47
N ASP A 126 5.08 -0.13 22.41
CA ASP A 126 4.93 1.33 22.38
C ASP A 126 3.47 1.71 22.70
N PRO A 127 3.19 2.37 23.84
CA PRO A 127 1.83 2.75 24.22
C PRO A 127 1.12 3.67 23.22
N ILE A 128 1.86 4.54 22.53
CA ILE A 128 1.31 5.46 21.52
C ILE A 128 0.93 4.66 20.28
N MET A 129 1.83 3.79 19.81
CA MET A 129 1.57 2.96 18.64
C MET A 129 0.47 1.92 18.90
N GLU A 130 0.41 1.34 20.09
CA GLU A 130 -0.66 0.43 20.50
C GLU A 130 -2.02 1.14 20.54
N ALA A 131 -2.06 2.38 21.05
CA ALA A 131 -3.27 3.21 21.04
C ALA A 131 -3.68 3.57 19.61
N ALA A 132 -2.72 3.93 18.75
CA ALA A 132 -2.95 4.17 17.34
C ALA A 132 -3.52 2.93 16.63
N TYR A 133 -2.98 1.74 16.90
CA TYR A 133 -3.46 0.49 16.30
C TYR A 133 -4.86 0.08 16.80
N ARG A 134 -5.09 0.10 18.13
CA ARG A 134 -6.34 -0.41 18.73
C ARG A 134 -7.50 0.58 18.66
N GLN A 135 -7.21 1.88 18.72
CA GLN A 135 -8.24 2.92 18.84
C GLN A 135 -8.19 3.90 17.67
N GLY A 136 -6.99 4.38 17.33
CA GLY A 136 -6.78 5.35 16.25
C GLY A 136 -7.21 4.82 14.88
N LEU A 137 -6.76 3.63 14.52
CA LEU A 137 -7.02 3.00 13.22
C LEU A 137 -8.52 2.75 13.00
N PRO A 138 -9.28 2.12 13.93
CA PRO A 138 -10.73 1.99 13.77
C PRO A 138 -11.46 3.34 13.67
N HIS A 139 -11.02 4.36 14.43
CA HIS A 139 -11.62 5.70 14.33
C HIS A 139 -11.34 6.35 12.97
N TRP A 140 -10.09 6.28 12.50
CA TRP A 140 -9.69 6.81 11.21
C TRP A 140 -10.46 6.14 10.06
N ILE A 141 -10.57 4.81 10.04
CA ILE A 141 -11.34 4.09 9.00
C ILE A 141 -12.81 4.54 8.99
N ARG A 142 -13.44 4.74 10.16
CA ARG A 142 -14.81 5.26 10.22
C ARG A 142 -14.92 6.68 9.67
N ALA A 143 -13.89 7.51 9.85
CA ALA A 143 -13.88 8.89 9.38
C ALA A 143 -13.61 9.01 7.87
N VAL A 144 -12.69 8.22 7.31
CA VAL A 144 -12.26 8.33 5.91
C VAL A 144 -12.84 7.25 4.98
N GLY A 145 -13.48 6.22 5.55
CA GLY A 145 -14.08 5.09 4.85
C GLY A 145 -13.08 3.97 4.52
N GLU A 146 -13.60 2.74 4.38
CA GLU A 146 -12.80 1.54 4.08
C GLU A 146 -11.94 1.67 2.81
N ALA A 147 -12.42 2.42 1.81
CA ALA A 147 -11.67 2.65 0.57
C ALA A 147 -10.31 3.33 0.80
N ALA A 148 -10.16 4.11 1.88
CA ALA A 148 -8.90 4.78 2.22
C ALA A 148 -7.80 3.84 2.71
N THR A 149 -8.16 2.61 3.11
CA THR A 149 -7.20 1.56 3.51
C THR A 149 -6.44 0.98 2.31
N ARG A 150 -6.98 1.15 1.09
CA ARG A 150 -6.35 0.69 -0.15
C ARG A 150 -5.08 1.50 -0.40
N LEU A 151 -4.01 0.80 -0.75
CA LEU A 151 -2.77 1.43 -1.20
C LEU A 151 -2.91 1.89 -2.64
N ASP A 152 -3.42 1.03 -3.52
CA ASP A 152 -3.54 1.36 -4.93
C ASP A 152 -4.43 2.58 -5.17
N GLY A 153 -3.93 3.49 -6.00
CA GLY A 153 -4.59 4.73 -6.37
C GLY A 153 -4.62 5.79 -5.27
N ALA A 154 -4.07 5.50 -4.09
CA ALA A 154 -4.04 6.43 -2.98
C ALA A 154 -3.08 7.60 -3.29
N VAL A 155 -3.44 8.80 -2.85
CA VAL A 155 -2.57 9.98 -2.95
C VAL A 155 -1.95 10.23 -1.58
N ARG A 156 -0.65 10.47 -1.56
CA ARG A 156 0.17 10.63 -0.37
C ARG A 156 1.11 11.80 -0.54
N LEU A 157 1.60 12.32 0.58
CA LEU A 157 2.55 13.41 0.59
C LEU A 157 3.97 12.89 0.80
N LEU A 158 4.92 13.44 0.05
CA LEU A 158 6.35 13.19 0.19
C LEU A 158 7.11 14.50 0.37
N HIS A 159 8.23 14.44 1.06
CA HIS A 159 9.26 15.47 1.11
C HIS A 159 10.40 15.02 0.22
N HIS A 160 10.42 15.53 -1.01
CA HIS A 160 11.42 15.15 -2.01
C HIS A 160 12.77 15.82 -1.69
N PRO A 161 13.91 15.10 -1.76
CA PRO A 161 15.22 15.65 -1.40
C PRO A 161 15.70 16.78 -2.32
N ASP A 162 15.31 16.77 -3.61
CA ASP A 162 15.45 17.94 -4.49
C ASP A 162 14.60 19.12 -3.96
N PRO A 163 15.22 20.22 -3.49
CA PRO A 163 14.50 21.37 -2.94
C PRO A 163 13.57 22.05 -3.94
N ARG A 164 13.79 21.85 -5.25
CA ARG A 164 12.90 22.39 -6.30
C ARG A 164 11.55 21.68 -6.34
N ARG A 165 11.49 20.44 -5.86
CA ARG A 165 10.26 19.66 -5.70
C ARG A 165 9.70 19.83 -4.29
N GLY A 166 10.55 19.72 -3.28
CA GLY A 166 10.16 19.85 -1.87
C GLY A 166 8.94 19.00 -1.52
N ARG A 167 7.92 19.62 -0.92
CA ARG A 167 6.65 18.95 -0.60
C ARG A 167 5.87 18.60 -1.87
N THR A 168 5.73 17.31 -2.16
CA THR A 168 5.16 16.79 -3.42
C THR A 168 4.10 15.72 -3.14
N GLU A 169 2.96 15.77 -3.82
CA GLU A 169 2.02 14.64 -3.81
C GLU A 169 2.53 13.50 -4.70
N CYS A 170 2.40 12.26 -4.25
CA CYS A 170 2.56 11.09 -5.07
C CYS A 170 1.26 10.27 -5.12
N ARG A 171 1.01 9.62 -6.25
CA ARG A 171 0.02 8.55 -6.33
C ARG A 171 0.73 7.22 -6.17
N ILE A 172 0.24 6.40 -5.26
CA ILE A 172 0.66 5.00 -5.18
C ILE A 172 -0.04 4.24 -6.30
N VAL A 173 0.74 3.52 -7.08
CA VAL A 173 0.27 2.54 -8.05
C VAL A 173 0.77 1.18 -7.58
N GLU A 174 -0.15 0.28 -7.28
CA GLU A 174 0.16 -1.10 -6.88
C GLU A 174 -0.08 -2.03 -8.08
N GLU A 175 0.90 -2.86 -8.38
CA GLU A 175 0.81 -3.82 -9.46
C GLU A 175 1.25 -5.19 -8.97
N ILE A 176 0.47 -6.21 -9.37
CA ILE A 176 0.75 -7.61 -9.04
C ILE A 176 0.70 -8.43 -10.34
N PRO A 177 1.68 -8.26 -11.25
CA PRO A 177 1.84 -9.09 -12.43
C PRO A 177 1.86 -10.57 -12.05
N GLN A 178 1.37 -11.45 -12.93
CA GLN A 178 1.21 -12.86 -12.60
C GLN A 178 2.49 -13.52 -12.05
N PRO A 179 3.69 -13.32 -12.62
CA PRO A 179 4.91 -13.93 -12.07
C PRO A 179 5.24 -13.43 -10.66
N LEU A 180 5.03 -12.13 -10.37
CA LEU A 180 5.21 -11.60 -9.02
C LEU A 180 4.16 -12.16 -8.05
N ARG A 181 2.91 -12.31 -8.50
CA ARG A 181 1.84 -12.91 -7.69
C ARG A 181 2.17 -14.32 -7.24
N GLU A 182 2.71 -15.13 -8.14
CA GLU A 182 3.11 -16.52 -7.87
C GLU A 182 4.24 -16.60 -6.85
N LEU A 183 5.08 -15.55 -6.77
CA LEU A 183 6.14 -15.39 -5.77
C LEU A 183 5.66 -14.71 -4.47
N GLY A 184 4.39 -14.29 -4.38
CA GLY A 184 3.88 -13.52 -3.25
C GLY A 184 4.38 -12.07 -3.20
N TYR A 185 4.88 -11.55 -4.32
CA TYR A 185 5.41 -10.20 -4.44
C TYR A 185 4.40 -9.23 -5.05
N ARG A 186 4.56 -7.96 -4.71
CA ARG A 186 3.85 -6.84 -5.34
C ARG A 186 4.80 -5.68 -5.62
N ARG A 187 4.56 -4.96 -6.70
CA ARG A 187 5.25 -3.70 -7.01
C ARG A 187 4.43 -2.54 -6.48
N LEU A 188 5.13 -1.57 -5.89
CA LEU A 188 4.61 -0.26 -5.54
C LEU A 188 5.42 0.79 -6.30
N THR A 189 4.74 1.76 -6.91
CA THR A 189 5.37 2.91 -7.56
C THR A 189 4.75 4.20 -7.03
N MET A 190 5.61 5.13 -6.60
CA MET A 190 5.21 6.46 -6.12
C MET A 190 5.26 7.45 -7.28
N VAL A 191 4.16 7.58 -8.03
CA VAL A 191 4.08 8.48 -9.18
C VAL A 191 3.99 9.93 -8.70
N LEU A 192 5.11 10.66 -8.80
CA LEU A 192 5.19 12.06 -8.38
C LEU A 192 4.28 12.94 -9.24
N ARG A 193 3.43 13.73 -8.60
CA ARG A 193 2.51 14.64 -9.27
C ARG A 193 3.12 16.02 -9.35
N ASP A 194 3.01 16.65 -10.51
CA ASP A 194 3.40 18.06 -10.66
C ASP A 194 2.44 18.92 -9.82
N PRO A 195 2.93 19.72 -8.86
CA PRO A 195 2.09 20.65 -8.10
C PRO A 195 1.33 21.65 -9.00
N ARG A 196 1.78 21.86 -10.25
CA ARG A 196 1.11 22.73 -11.23
C ARG A 196 -0.06 22.06 -11.95
N ARG A 197 -0.28 20.76 -11.78
CA ARG A 197 -1.41 20.07 -12.42
C ARG A 197 -2.68 20.40 -11.63
N PRO A 198 -3.69 21.07 -12.23
CA PRO A 198 -4.94 21.33 -11.53
C PRO A 198 -5.57 20.01 -11.09
N ALA A 199 -5.93 19.92 -9.81
CA ALA A 199 -6.68 18.80 -9.29
C ALA A 199 -7.95 18.65 -10.15
N ALA A 200 -8.16 17.47 -10.73
CA ALA A 200 -9.41 17.19 -11.43
C ALA A 200 -10.56 17.46 -10.44
N PRO A 201 -11.62 18.20 -10.83
CA PRO A 201 -12.69 18.54 -9.91
C PRO A 201 -13.28 17.26 -9.34
N VAL A 202 -13.20 17.11 -8.03
CA VAL A 202 -13.90 16.03 -7.30
C VAL A 202 -15.37 16.20 -7.63
N ARG A 203 -15.91 15.34 -8.50
CA ARG A 203 -17.35 15.25 -8.75
C ARG A 203 -18.00 14.81 -7.44
N ARG A 204 -18.38 15.77 -6.61
CA ARG A 204 -19.28 15.52 -5.48
C ARG A 204 -20.52 14.83 -6.05
N PRO A 205 -20.99 13.72 -5.46
CA PRO A 205 -22.25 13.14 -5.88
C PRO A 205 -23.31 14.24 -5.79
N ARG A 206 -23.95 14.53 -6.92
CA ARG A 206 -25.10 15.45 -6.96
C ARG A 206 -26.10 14.92 -5.96
N ARG A 207 -26.36 15.67 -4.89
CA ARG A 207 -27.56 15.48 -4.08
C ARG A 207 -28.74 15.45 -5.06
N SER A 208 -29.38 14.30 -5.18
CA SER A 208 -30.70 14.20 -5.78
C SER A 208 -31.57 15.18 -5.01
N ARG A 209 -31.92 16.30 -5.64
CA ARG A 209 -33.02 17.14 -5.16
C ARG A 209 -34.26 16.27 -5.31
N ASP A 210 -34.80 15.83 -4.18
CA ASP A 210 -36.15 15.30 -4.11
C ASP A 210 -37.08 16.26 -4.86
N ALA A 211 -37.66 15.76 -5.94
CA ALA A 211 -38.72 16.43 -6.65
C ALA A 211 -39.97 16.32 -5.77
N ALA A 212 -40.20 17.34 -4.95
CA ALA A 212 -41.50 17.55 -4.32
C ALA A 212 -42.53 17.80 -5.43
N SER A 213 -43.39 16.81 -5.63
CA SER A 213 -44.56 16.84 -6.50
C SER A 213 -45.59 17.84 -5.97
N HIS A 214 -45.51 19.09 -6.42
CA HIS A 214 -46.58 20.05 -6.21
C HIS A 214 -47.63 19.91 -7.31
N LEU A 215 -48.73 19.24 -6.97
CA LEU A 215 -50.00 19.27 -7.69
C LEU A 215 -50.44 20.72 -7.90
N THR A 216 -50.66 21.11 -9.16
CA THR A 216 -51.19 22.43 -9.51
C THR A 216 -52.70 22.32 -9.70
N VAL A 217 -53.47 23.04 -8.88
CA VAL A 217 -54.93 23.15 -8.99
C VAL A 217 -55.27 24.12 -10.11
N VAL A 218 -56.13 23.69 -11.04
CA VAL A 218 -56.69 24.52 -12.13
C VAL A 218 -57.98 25.17 -11.63
N PRO A 219 -58.18 26.49 -11.77
CA PRO A 219 -59.47 27.10 -11.47
C PRO A 219 -60.48 26.84 -12.60
N SER A 220 -61.65 26.32 -12.23
CA SER A 220 -62.81 26.13 -13.09
C SER A 220 -63.35 27.47 -13.59
N THR A 221 -63.60 27.57 -14.90
CA THR A 221 -64.31 28.68 -15.54
C THR A 221 -65.60 28.12 -16.11
N GLU A 222 -66.75 28.52 -15.56
CA GLU A 222 -68.05 28.46 -16.25
C GLU A 222 -68.85 29.72 -15.91
N ASP A 223 -69.42 30.28 -16.98
CA ASP A 223 -70.33 31.42 -17.21
C ASP A 223 -70.97 32.17 -16.02
#